data_AF-A0A257JE24-F1
#
_entry.id   AF-A0A257JE24-F1
#
_cell.length_a   1.000
_cell.length_b   1.000
_cell.length_c   1.000
_cell.angle_alpha   90.00
_cell.angle_beta   90.00
_cell.angle_gamma   90.00
#
_symmetry.space_group_name_H-M   'P 1'
#
loop_
_entity.id
_entity.type
_entity.pdbx_description
1 polymer ?
#
loop_
_entity_poly.entity_id
_entity_poly.type
_entity_poly.pdbx_seq_one_letter_code
_entity_poly.pdbx_strand_id
1 'polypeptide(L)'
;MRAYTKETERFLLWCLHLPRKPVLSIDVADCVAYRRFLAEVPADWIEPMALPRGHPAWKPFRGPLKPASQRHALVVVQALFDGLRESNPAMVNPMAEARKQGTAVDSPVSTGRSISDPDWAWLLAQIDRAEAKALVRQPGSTTLRAGAIQRRLRLILHLLRSTGLRLSELVTASMADVCAVPLEGARMAAGYITVHGSGARQRKLPLSGEVLSLIR
;
A
#
# COMPACT_ATOMS: atom_id res chain seq x y z
N MET A 1 1.39 -3.71 -10.33
CA MET A 1 0.99 -3.42 -11.73
C MET A 1 -0.47 -2.99 -11.89
N ARG A 2 -1.46 -3.67 -11.30
CA ARG A 2 -2.90 -3.36 -11.50
C ARG A 2 -3.29 -1.88 -11.30
N ALA A 3 -2.69 -1.17 -10.33
CA ALA A 3 -2.97 0.24 -10.08
C ALA A 3 -2.49 1.15 -11.23
N TYR A 4 -1.29 0.92 -11.75
CA TYR A 4 -0.73 1.67 -12.88
C TYR A 4 -1.58 1.48 -14.13
N THR A 5 -1.89 0.23 -14.51
CA THR A 5 -2.73 -0.07 -15.67
C THR A 5 -4.07 0.64 -15.61
N LYS A 6 -4.71 0.69 -14.43
CA LYS A 6 -6.00 1.35 -14.24
C LYS A 6 -5.92 2.87 -14.45
N GLU A 7 -4.88 3.53 -13.92
CA GLU A 7 -4.74 4.99 -14.13
C GLU A 7 -4.32 5.31 -15.59
N THR A 8 -3.49 4.48 -16.20
CA THR A 8 -3.17 4.59 -17.64
C THR A 8 -4.43 4.44 -18.48
N GLU A 9 -5.25 3.41 -18.24
CA GLU A 9 -6.52 3.19 -18.95
C GLU A 9 -7.47 4.37 -18.82
N ARG A 10 -7.62 4.95 -17.61
CA ARG A 10 -8.40 6.17 -17.39
C ARG A 10 -7.92 7.32 -18.26
N PHE A 11 -6.61 7.54 -18.32
CA PHE A 11 -6.03 8.60 -19.13
C PHE A 11 -6.23 8.35 -20.63
N LEU A 12 -6.04 7.12 -21.09
CA LEU A 12 -6.30 6.72 -22.48
C LEU A 12 -7.75 6.96 -22.87
N LEU A 13 -8.70 6.55 -22.03
CA LEU A 13 -10.13 6.80 -22.25
C LEU A 13 -10.43 8.29 -22.29
N TRP A 14 -9.86 9.07 -21.36
CA TRP A 14 -10.00 10.53 -21.37
C TRP A 14 -9.53 11.12 -22.69
N CYS A 15 -8.33 10.74 -23.18
CA CYS A 15 -7.79 11.21 -24.47
C CYS A 15 -8.73 10.91 -25.65
N LEU A 16 -9.33 9.72 -25.66
CA LEU A 16 -10.21 9.28 -26.74
C LEU A 16 -11.56 10.02 -26.76
N HIS A 17 -12.12 10.37 -25.61
CA HIS A 17 -13.48 10.91 -25.51
C HIS A 17 -13.54 12.43 -25.47
N LEU A 18 -12.58 13.08 -24.81
CA LEU A 18 -12.64 14.52 -24.54
C LEU A 18 -11.84 15.34 -25.55
N PRO A 19 -10.48 15.30 -25.59
CA PRO A 19 -9.74 15.99 -26.64
C PRO A 19 -9.81 15.26 -27.99
N ARG A 20 -10.21 13.98 -28.02
CA ARG A 20 -10.24 13.11 -29.21
C ARG A 20 -8.91 13.08 -29.95
N LYS A 21 -7.82 13.08 -29.17
CA LYS A 21 -6.43 13.09 -29.63
C LYS A 21 -5.75 11.76 -29.32
N PRO A 22 -4.89 11.23 -30.21
CA PRO A 22 -4.00 10.14 -29.83
C PRO A 22 -3.06 10.59 -28.72
N VAL A 23 -2.63 9.64 -27.88
CA VAL A 23 -1.79 9.92 -26.70
C VAL A 23 -0.48 10.61 -27.06
N LEU A 24 0.10 10.26 -28.21
CA LEU A 24 1.35 10.84 -28.69
C LEU A 24 1.22 12.29 -29.15
N SER A 25 0.00 12.81 -29.36
CA SER A 25 -0.25 14.21 -29.74
C SER A 25 -0.76 15.06 -28.58
N ILE A 26 -0.72 14.54 -27.35
CA ILE A 26 -1.13 15.28 -26.15
C ILE A 26 -0.06 16.33 -25.82
N ASP A 27 -0.50 17.55 -25.59
CA ASP A 27 0.37 18.67 -25.20
C ASP A 27 0.24 19.03 -23.70
N VAL A 28 0.94 20.08 -23.28
CA VAL A 28 0.92 20.58 -21.90
C VAL A 28 -0.47 21.09 -21.50
N ALA A 29 -1.19 21.74 -22.41
CA ALA A 29 -2.53 22.28 -22.13
C ALA A 29 -3.54 21.15 -21.93
N ASP A 30 -3.47 20.10 -22.74
CA ASP A 30 -4.24 18.88 -22.57
C ASP A 30 -3.94 18.22 -21.20
N CYS A 31 -2.67 18.18 -20.78
CA CYS A 31 -2.30 17.64 -19.46
C CYS A 31 -2.87 18.47 -18.30
N VAL A 32 -2.92 19.80 -18.45
CA VAL A 32 -3.58 20.70 -17.48
C VAL A 32 -5.10 20.48 -17.48
N ALA A 33 -5.71 20.27 -18.63
CA ALA A 33 -7.12 19.94 -18.76
C ALA A 33 -7.44 18.59 -18.08
N TYR A 34 -6.60 17.57 -18.27
CA TYR A 34 -6.74 16.29 -17.58
C TYR A 34 -6.65 16.44 -16.05
N ARG A 35 -5.72 17.26 -15.56
CA ARG A 35 -5.64 17.57 -14.12
C ARG A 35 -6.93 18.20 -13.59
N ARG A 36 -7.51 19.16 -14.32
CA ARG A 36 -8.79 19.78 -13.94
C ARG A 36 -9.93 18.76 -13.96
N PHE A 37 -9.98 17.92 -14.99
CA PHE A 37 -10.92 16.81 -15.06
C PHE A 37 -10.81 15.84 -13.86
N LEU A 38 -9.60 15.53 -13.40
CA LEU A 38 -9.42 14.68 -12.22
C LEU A 38 -9.86 15.35 -10.91
N ALA A 39 -9.80 16.69 -10.85
CA ALA A 39 -10.26 17.46 -9.70
C ALA A 39 -11.79 17.43 -9.58
N GLU A 40 -12.47 17.44 -10.72
CA GLU A 40 -13.94 17.43 -10.82
C GLU A 40 -14.37 16.46 -11.92
N VAL A 41 -14.40 15.16 -11.58
CA VAL A 41 -14.76 14.12 -12.53
C VAL A 41 -16.27 14.20 -12.83
N PRO A 42 -16.68 14.37 -14.09
CA PRO A 42 -18.09 14.41 -14.49
C PRO A 42 -18.85 13.11 -14.13
N ALA A 43 -20.15 13.24 -13.87
CA ALA A 43 -20.99 12.11 -13.41
C ALA A 43 -21.16 10.99 -14.45
N ASP A 44 -21.09 11.31 -15.73
CA ASP A 44 -21.08 10.35 -16.85
C ASP A 44 -19.81 9.48 -16.87
N TRP A 45 -18.76 9.86 -16.13
CA TRP A 45 -17.53 9.06 -15.95
C TRP A 45 -17.51 8.26 -14.65
N ILE A 46 -18.54 8.40 -13.81
CA ILE A 46 -18.65 7.76 -12.49
C ILE A 46 -19.73 6.65 -12.49
N GLU A 47 -19.32 5.44 -12.11
CA GLU A 47 -20.17 4.31 -11.76
C GLU A 47 -19.76 3.78 -10.37
N PRO A 48 -20.54 4.04 -9.30
CA PRO A 48 -20.20 3.59 -7.96
C PRO A 48 -20.03 2.07 -7.83
N MET A 49 -20.78 1.30 -8.63
CA MET A 49 -20.74 -0.15 -8.62
C MET A 49 -19.49 -0.69 -9.34
N ALA A 50 -18.93 -1.77 -8.80
CA ALA A 50 -17.80 -2.45 -9.43
C ALA A 50 -18.29 -3.34 -10.59
N LEU A 51 -18.45 -2.76 -11.78
CA LEU A 51 -18.88 -3.52 -12.97
C LEU A 51 -17.68 -4.11 -13.74
N PRO A 52 -17.87 -5.23 -14.47
CA PRO A 52 -16.90 -5.73 -15.45
C PRO A 52 -16.71 -4.74 -16.61
N ARG A 53 -15.52 -4.69 -17.21
CA ARG A 53 -15.19 -3.75 -18.30
C ARG A 53 -16.08 -3.86 -19.54
N GLY A 54 -16.53 -5.07 -19.87
CA GLY A 54 -17.43 -5.30 -21.01
C GLY A 54 -18.89 -4.94 -20.73
N HIS A 55 -19.22 -4.54 -19.51
CA HIS A 55 -20.58 -4.14 -19.17
C HIS A 55 -20.89 -2.76 -19.77
N PRO A 56 -22.06 -2.55 -20.40
CA PRO A 56 -22.38 -1.30 -21.09
C PRO A 56 -22.43 -0.08 -20.17
N ALA A 57 -22.84 -0.27 -18.91
CA ALA A 57 -22.82 0.79 -17.89
C ALA A 57 -21.46 0.97 -17.18
N TRP A 58 -20.41 0.25 -17.60
CA TRP A 58 -19.10 0.37 -16.97
C TRP A 58 -18.53 1.77 -17.18
N LYS A 59 -17.99 2.35 -16.10
CA LYS A 59 -17.29 3.63 -16.15
C LYS A 59 -15.97 3.55 -15.37
N PRO A 60 -14.97 4.36 -15.74
CA PRO A 60 -13.62 4.22 -15.22
C PRO A 60 -13.43 4.76 -13.79
N PHE A 61 -14.35 5.58 -13.27
CA PHE A 61 -14.33 6.10 -11.90
C PHE A 61 -15.48 5.55 -11.07
N ARG A 62 -15.26 5.37 -9.76
CA ARG A 62 -16.30 4.94 -8.80
C ARG A 62 -16.85 6.07 -7.92
N GLY A 63 -16.38 7.28 -8.18
CA GLY A 63 -16.70 8.47 -7.41
C GLY A 63 -15.63 9.53 -7.58
N PRO A 64 -15.85 10.72 -6.99
CA PRO A 64 -14.87 11.79 -6.98
C PRO A 64 -13.54 11.33 -6.36
N LEU A 65 -12.43 11.75 -6.96
CA LEU A 65 -11.11 11.38 -6.46
C LEU A 65 -10.69 12.28 -5.30
N LYS A 66 -10.12 11.69 -4.25
CA LYS A 66 -9.43 12.44 -3.20
C LYS A 66 -8.14 13.06 -3.75
N PRO A 67 -7.63 14.16 -3.16
CA PRO A 67 -6.42 14.83 -3.63
C PRO A 67 -5.18 13.93 -3.75
N ALA A 68 -5.05 12.92 -2.88
CA ALA A 68 -3.97 11.92 -2.97
C ALA A 68 -4.11 11.00 -4.20
N SER A 69 -5.34 10.59 -4.52
CA SER A 69 -5.63 9.75 -5.68
C SER A 69 -5.44 10.51 -6.99
N GLN A 70 -5.81 11.79 -7.04
CA GLN A 70 -5.58 12.66 -8.20
C GLN A 70 -4.07 12.78 -8.48
N ARG A 71 -3.27 13.06 -7.46
CA ARG A 71 -1.80 13.11 -7.58
C ARG A 71 -1.21 11.80 -8.06
N HIS A 72 -1.68 10.67 -7.51
CA HIS A 72 -1.20 9.36 -7.94
C HIS A 72 -1.49 9.13 -9.43
N ALA A 73 -2.70 9.45 -9.91
CA ALA A 73 -3.02 9.34 -11.33
C ALA A 73 -2.10 10.18 -12.21
N LEU A 74 -1.82 11.44 -11.83
CA LEU A 74 -0.89 12.31 -12.57
C LEU A 74 0.56 11.77 -12.57
N VAL A 75 1.03 11.19 -11.47
CA VAL A 75 2.36 10.55 -11.40
C VAL A 75 2.43 9.35 -12.35
N VAL A 76 1.37 8.54 -12.40
CA VAL A 76 1.31 7.39 -13.33
C VAL A 76 1.32 7.87 -14.79
N VAL A 77 0.58 8.92 -15.12
CA VAL A 77 0.58 9.48 -16.49
C VAL A 77 1.94 10.11 -16.83
N GLN A 78 2.61 10.77 -15.89
CA GLN A 78 3.97 11.24 -16.12
C GLN A 78 4.92 10.08 -16.43
N ALA A 79 4.87 9.00 -15.65
CA ALA A 79 5.69 7.81 -15.88
C ALA A 79 5.37 7.12 -17.23
N LEU A 80 4.12 7.16 -17.68
CA LEU A 80 3.73 6.69 -19.02
C LEU A 80 4.48 7.47 -20.11
N PHE A 81 4.47 8.81 -20.05
CA PHE A 81 5.19 9.64 -21.02
C PHE A 81 6.71 9.50 -20.89
N ASP A 82 7.24 9.31 -19.68
CA ASP A 82 8.67 9.05 -19.48
C ASP A 82 9.10 7.75 -20.19
N GLY A 83 8.32 6.67 -20.07
CA GLY A 83 8.58 5.42 -20.80
C GLY A 83 8.40 5.53 -22.32
N LEU A 84 7.41 6.31 -22.78
CA LEU A 84 7.24 6.56 -24.22
C LEU A 84 8.42 7.36 -24.82
N ARG A 85 9.02 8.27 -24.04
CA ARG A 85 10.20 9.02 -24.47
C ARG A 85 11.44 8.14 -24.64
N GLU A 86 11.59 7.07 -23.84
CA GLU A 86 12.70 6.11 -24.01
C GLU A 86 12.71 5.49 -25.41
N SER A 87 11.53 5.36 -26.03
CA SER A 87 11.36 4.85 -27.40
C SER A 87 11.22 5.95 -28.46
N ASN A 88 11.08 7.23 -28.06
CA ASN A 88 11.03 8.38 -28.96
C ASN A 88 11.78 9.60 -28.35
N PRO A 89 13.10 9.72 -28.59
CA PRO A 89 13.93 10.74 -27.97
C PRO A 89 13.56 12.19 -28.33
N ALA A 90 12.87 12.42 -29.46
CA ALA A 90 12.43 13.75 -29.89
C ALA A 90 11.20 14.25 -29.11
N MET A 91 10.53 13.37 -28.36
CA MET A 91 9.33 13.70 -27.60
C MET A 91 9.67 14.32 -26.24
N VAL A 92 9.09 15.48 -25.95
CA VAL A 92 9.13 16.09 -24.60
C VAL A 92 7.97 15.54 -23.78
N ASN A 93 8.18 15.31 -22.47
CA ASN A 93 7.10 14.86 -21.58
C ASN A 93 6.18 16.06 -21.21
N PRO A 94 4.94 16.15 -21.73
CA PRO A 94 4.06 17.28 -21.47
C PRO A 94 3.55 17.33 -20.02
N MET A 95 3.43 16.15 -19.38
CA MET A 95 2.94 16.03 -18.01
C MET A 95 3.95 16.53 -16.98
N ALA A 96 5.25 16.44 -17.30
CA ALA A 96 6.31 16.96 -16.43
C ALA A 96 6.16 18.47 -16.21
N GLU A 97 5.82 19.23 -17.25
CA GLU A 97 5.62 20.68 -17.17
C GLU A 97 4.27 21.03 -16.55
N ALA A 98 3.20 20.33 -16.94
CA ALA A 98 1.86 20.53 -16.38
C ALA A 98 1.82 20.32 -14.85
N ARG A 99 2.62 19.40 -14.31
CA ARG A 99 2.72 19.18 -12.85
C ARG A 99 3.40 20.33 -12.10
N LYS A 100 4.41 20.99 -12.69
CA LYS A 100 5.07 22.15 -12.04
C LYS A 100 4.09 23.30 -11.83
N GLN A 101 3.20 23.53 -12.80
CA GLN A 101 2.15 24.56 -12.78
C GLN A 101 1.02 24.32 -11.76
N GLY A 102 1.16 23.36 -10.83
CA GLY A 102 0.14 23.13 -9.79
C GLY A 102 0.67 22.43 -8.55
N THR A 103 1.93 22.67 -8.20
CA THR A 103 2.48 22.29 -6.89
C THR A 103 1.97 23.27 -5.83
N ALA A 104 1.66 22.92 -4.58
CA ALA A 104 1.59 21.64 -3.89
C ALA A 104 0.66 21.87 -2.69
N VAL A 105 -0.42 21.10 -2.56
CA VAL A 105 -1.06 20.92 -1.25
C VAL A 105 -0.42 19.69 -0.65
N ASP A 106 0.50 19.90 0.29
CA ASP A 106 1.00 18.83 1.14
C ASP A 106 -0.21 18.10 1.72
N SER A 107 -0.32 16.80 1.42
CA SER A 107 -1.21 16.00 2.23
C SER A 107 -0.46 15.66 3.49
N PRO A 108 -0.92 16.14 4.65
CA PRO A 108 -0.38 15.64 5.90
C PRO A 108 -0.56 14.12 5.89
N VAL A 109 0.49 13.42 6.32
CA VAL A 109 0.40 12.00 6.66
C VAL A 109 -0.81 11.87 7.59
N SER A 110 -1.77 11.04 7.21
CA SER A 110 -3.00 10.86 8.00
C SER A 110 -2.66 10.19 9.33
N THR A 111 -2.27 10.97 10.32
CA THR A 111 -1.94 10.54 11.69
C THR A 111 -3.15 9.99 12.44
N GLY A 112 -4.38 10.33 12.03
CA GLY A 112 -5.62 9.83 12.62
C GLY A 112 -5.97 8.35 12.33
N ARG A 113 -5.05 7.57 11.74
CA ARG A 113 -5.23 6.12 11.48
C ARG A 113 -4.27 5.24 12.29
N SER A 114 -3.86 5.69 13.47
CA SER A 114 -3.06 4.89 14.42
C SER A 114 -3.95 4.15 15.41
N ILE A 115 -3.54 2.95 15.83
CA ILE A 115 -4.15 2.20 16.93
C ILE A 115 -3.68 2.82 18.25
N SER A 116 -4.61 3.24 19.12
CA SER A 116 -4.28 3.76 20.45
C SER A 116 -3.88 2.64 21.42
N ASP A 117 -3.22 2.98 22.53
CA ASP A 117 -2.87 1.99 23.57
C ASP A 117 -4.10 1.23 24.14
N PRO A 118 -5.24 1.91 24.43
CA PRO A 118 -6.47 1.22 24.82
C PRO A 118 -7.01 0.26 23.74
N ASP A 119 -7.02 0.69 22.47
CA ASP A 119 -7.50 -0.16 21.36
C ASP A 119 -6.62 -1.40 21.20
N TRP A 120 -5.32 -1.24 21.39
CA TRP A 120 -4.36 -2.33 21.35
C TRP A 120 -4.60 -3.33 22.48
N ALA A 121 -4.75 -2.85 23.71
CA ALA A 121 -5.04 -3.72 24.86
C ALA A 121 -6.35 -4.50 24.66
N TRP A 122 -7.38 -3.83 24.13
CA TRP A 122 -8.64 -4.46 23.80
C TRP A 122 -8.48 -5.55 22.73
N LEU A 123 -7.73 -5.27 21.66
CA LEU A 123 -7.46 -6.22 20.57
C LEU A 123 -6.74 -7.48 21.10
N LEU A 124 -5.70 -7.31 21.92
CA LEU A 124 -4.99 -8.44 22.53
C LEU A 124 -5.91 -9.28 23.41
N ALA A 125 -6.78 -8.65 24.20
CA ALA A 125 -7.76 -9.36 25.02
C ALA A 125 -8.75 -10.19 24.18
N GLN A 126 -9.13 -9.73 22.98
CA GLN A 126 -9.97 -10.54 22.08
C GLN A 126 -9.23 -11.75 21.51
N ILE A 127 -7.94 -11.60 21.21
CA ILE A 127 -7.09 -12.69 20.73
C ILE A 127 -6.95 -13.76 21.83
N ASP A 128 -6.70 -13.36 23.07
CA ASP A 128 -6.56 -14.27 24.21
C ASP A 128 -7.86 -15.05 24.46
N ARG A 129 -9.02 -14.39 24.37
CA ARG A 129 -10.33 -15.05 24.46
C ARG A 129 -10.56 -16.04 23.33
N ALA A 130 -10.15 -15.69 22.10
CA ALA A 130 -10.30 -16.57 20.95
C ALA A 130 -9.37 -17.79 21.05
N GLU A 131 -8.17 -17.60 21.59
CA GLU A 131 -7.22 -18.67 21.85
C GLU A 131 -7.78 -19.64 22.89
N ALA A 132 -8.23 -19.14 24.05
CA ALA A 132 -8.84 -19.96 25.09
C ALA A 132 -10.01 -20.82 24.55
N LYS A 133 -10.89 -20.23 23.73
CA LYS A 133 -11.98 -20.95 23.06
C LYS A 133 -11.47 -22.04 22.10
N ALA A 134 -10.38 -21.78 21.39
CA ALA A 134 -9.78 -22.75 20.47
C ALA A 134 -9.18 -23.95 21.22
N LEU A 135 -8.53 -23.72 22.37
CA LEU A 135 -8.00 -24.79 23.22
C LEU A 135 -9.11 -25.70 23.77
N VAL A 136 -10.22 -25.12 24.24
CA VAL A 136 -11.38 -25.89 24.74
C VAL A 136 -11.99 -26.79 23.66
N ARG A 137 -12.00 -26.36 22.39
CA ARG A 137 -12.56 -27.14 21.27
C ARG A 137 -11.68 -28.29 20.82
N GLN A 138 -10.40 -28.33 21.18
CA GLN A 138 -9.45 -29.36 20.75
C GLN A 138 -8.62 -29.93 21.91
N PRO A 139 -9.27 -30.59 22.90
CA PRO A 139 -8.61 -31.02 24.14
C PRO A 139 -7.55 -32.13 23.96
N GLY A 140 -7.44 -32.76 22.77
CA GLY A 140 -6.45 -33.80 22.48
C GLY A 140 -5.40 -33.44 21.41
N SER A 141 -5.46 -32.22 20.87
CA SER A 141 -4.41 -31.72 19.97
C SER A 141 -3.24 -31.24 20.83
N THR A 142 -1.99 -31.49 20.42
CA THR A 142 -0.84 -30.86 21.09
C THR A 142 -1.10 -29.36 21.22
N THR A 143 -0.88 -28.82 22.42
CA THR A 143 -1.18 -27.41 22.78
C THR A 143 -0.67 -26.41 21.74
N LEU A 144 0.39 -26.76 21.02
CA LEU A 144 0.98 -26.01 19.91
C LEU A 144 0.09 -25.89 18.66
N ARG A 145 -0.79 -26.86 18.34
CA ARG A 145 -1.74 -26.79 17.23
C ARG A 145 -3.03 -26.06 17.61
N ALA A 146 -3.54 -26.33 18.81
CA ALA A 146 -4.73 -25.65 19.32
C ALA A 146 -4.41 -24.18 19.63
N GLY A 147 -5.08 -23.23 18.97
CA GLY A 147 -4.80 -21.80 19.14
C GLY A 147 -3.61 -21.26 18.32
N ALA A 148 -3.00 -22.06 17.44
CA ALA A 148 -1.85 -21.65 16.63
C ALA A 148 -2.11 -20.40 15.77
N ILE A 149 -3.34 -20.26 15.25
CA ILE A 149 -3.75 -19.10 14.44
C ILE A 149 -3.71 -17.82 15.28
N GLN A 150 -4.18 -17.88 16.52
CA GLN A 150 -4.21 -16.75 17.44
C GLN A 150 -2.80 -16.34 17.88
N ARG A 151 -1.94 -17.30 18.23
CA ARG A 151 -0.52 -17.02 18.52
C ARG A 151 0.20 -16.42 17.33
N ARG A 152 -0.02 -16.94 16.12
CA ARG A 152 0.53 -16.38 14.89
C ARG A 152 0.04 -14.95 14.64
N LEU A 153 -1.26 -14.69 14.82
CA LEU A 153 -1.83 -13.35 14.68
C LEU A 153 -1.23 -12.39 15.70
N ARG A 154 -1.08 -12.81 16.97
CA ARG A 154 -0.44 -12.04 18.03
C ARG A 154 0.99 -11.65 17.64
N LEU A 155 1.79 -12.62 17.20
CA LEU A 155 3.15 -12.37 16.72
C LEU A 155 3.19 -11.35 15.57
N ILE A 156 2.35 -11.53 14.55
CA ILE A 156 2.24 -10.63 13.40
C ILE A 156 1.92 -9.20 13.85
N LEU A 157 0.96 -9.03 14.75
CA LEU A 157 0.56 -7.72 15.23
C LEU A 157 1.68 -7.05 16.04
N HIS A 158 2.34 -7.77 16.95
CA HIS A 158 3.46 -7.21 17.72
C HIS A 158 4.63 -6.84 16.80
N LEU A 159 4.92 -7.63 15.77
CA LEU A 159 5.92 -7.30 14.75
C LEU A 159 5.56 -6.01 14.02
N LEU A 160 4.34 -5.90 13.46
CA LEU A 160 3.91 -4.71 12.72
C LEU A 160 3.93 -3.44 13.58
N ARG A 161 3.53 -3.55 14.86
CA ARG A 161 3.49 -2.41 15.79
C ARG A 161 4.88 -1.95 16.23
N SER A 162 5.78 -2.88 16.56
CA SER A 162 7.09 -2.55 17.13
C SER A 162 8.14 -2.17 16.08
N THR A 163 8.09 -2.77 14.89
CA THR A 163 9.13 -2.61 13.87
C THR A 163 8.72 -1.67 12.72
N GLY A 164 7.42 -1.43 12.54
CA GLY A 164 6.90 -0.68 11.39
C GLY A 164 7.13 -1.39 10.04
N LEU A 165 7.28 -2.72 10.06
CA LEU A 165 7.42 -3.52 8.85
C LEU A 165 6.24 -3.35 7.90
N ARG A 166 6.52 -3.30 6.59
CA ARG A 166 5.47 -3.37 5.58
C ARG A 166 4.96 -4.80 5.50
N LEU A 167 3.67 -4.96 5.19
CA LEU A 167 3.06 -6.29 5.02
C LEU A 167 3.83 -7.14 3.98
N SER A 168 4.29 -6.53 2.89
CA SER A 168 5.08 -7.24 1.88
C SER A 168 6.41 -7.77 2.41
N GLU A 169 7.06 -7.03 3.32
CA GLU A 169 8.33 -7.44 3.94
C GLU A 169 8.09 -8.61 4.91
N LEU A 170 7.00 -8.55 5.67
CA LEU A 170 6.62 -9.60 6.62
C LEU A 170 6.28 -10.93 5.94
N VAL A 171 5.60 -10.89 4.79
CA VAL A 171 5.21 -12.12 4.05
C VAL A 171 6.42 -12.83 3.45
N THR A 172 7.48 -12.10 3.12
CA THR A 172 8.73 -12.66 2.57
C THR A 172 9.76 -13.03 3.63
N ALA A 173 9.60 -12.53 4.86
CA ALA A 173 10.53 -12.79 5.93
C ALA A 173 10.45 -14.25 6.42
N SER A 174 11.59 -14.79 6.81
CA SER A 174 11.76 -16.14 7.31
C SER A 174 12.41 -16.15 8.69
N MET A 175 12.41 -17.31 9.34
CA MET A 175 13.11 -17.49 10.62
C MET A 175 14.64 -17.33 10.49
N ALA A 176 15.21 -17.53 9.30
CA ALA A 176 16.64 -17.30 9.05
C ALA A 176 17.01 -15.81 9.11
N ASP A 177 16.03 -14.92 8.92
CA ASP A 177 16.24 -13.48 8.96
C ASP A 177 16.23 -12.92 10.39
N VAL A 178 15.82 -13.73 11.36
CA VAL A 178 15.74 -13.37 12.79
C VAL A 178 17.06 -13.74 13.47
N CYS A 179 17.79 -12.75 13.95
CA CYS A 179 18.99 -12.94 14.73
C CYS A 179 18.74 -12.53 16.18
N ALA A 180 18.96 -13.44 17.12
CA ALA A 180 19.06 -13.12 18.53
C ALA A 180 20.52 -12.79 18.86
N VAL A 181 20.78 -11.59 19.34
CA VAL A 181 22.08 -11.13 19.81
C VAL A 181 22.09 -11.23 21.34
N PRO A 182 22.96 -12.05 21.94
CA PRO A 182 23.18 -11.99 23.37
C PRO A 182 23.83 -10.64 23.71
N LEU A 183 23.18 -9.82 24.53
CA LEU A 183 23.84 -8.67 25.14
C LEU A 183 24.56 -9.13 26.40
N GLU A 184 25.86 -8.89 26.49
CA GLU A 184 26.58 -9.00 27.75
C GLU A 184 25.94 -8.09 28.81
N GLY A 185 25.56 -8.67 29.94
CA GLY A 185 25.00 -7.94 31.09
C GLY A 185 23.51 -7.60 31.02
N ALA A 186 22.79 -7.89 29.92
CA ALA A 186 21.35 -7.64 29.83
C ALA A 186 20.51 -8.90 30.14
N ARG A 187 19.45 -8.75 30.94
CA ARG A 187 18.49 -9.83 31.26
C ARG A 187 17.69 -10.34 30.05
N MET A 188 17.67 -9.60 28.94
CA MET A 188 16.94 -9.97 27.72
C MET A 188 17.87 -9.96 26.52
N ALA A 189 17.75 -10.99 25.67
CA ALA A 189 18.39 -11.00 24.36
C ALA A 189 17.80 -9.85 23.52
N ALA A 190 18.64 -8.99 22.94
CA ALA A 190 18.17 -8.12 21.87
C ALA A 190 18.17 -8.93 20.58
N GLY A 191 17.16 -8.76 19.76
CA GLY A 191 17.10 -9.41 18.45
C GLY A 191 16.99 -8.36 17.37
N TYR A 192 17.35 -8.73 16.15
CA TYR A 192 16.95 -7.97 14.99
C TYR A 192 16.40 -8.90 13.92
N ILE A 193 15.51 -8.36 13.09
CA ILE A 193 15.07 -8.99 11.86
C ILE A 193 15.70 -8.26 10.67
N THR A 194 16.30 -9.01 9.77
CA THR A 194 16.82 -8.49 8.51
C THR A 194 15.68 -8.48 7.50
N VAL A 195 15.41 -7.34 6.87
CA VAL A 195 14.38 -7.26 5.83
C VAL A 195 14.92 -6.69 4.53
N HIS A 196 14.39 -7.26 3.45
CA HIS A 196 14.74 -6.93 2.09
C HIS A 196 13.69 -5.96 1.53
N GLY A 197 14.07 -4.69 1.39
CA GLY A 197 13.21 -3.65 0.83
C GLY A 197 13.18 -3.67 -0.70
N SER A 198 12.29 -2.85 -1.27
CA SER A 198 12.29 -2.57 -2.71
C SER A 198 13.63 -1.96 -3.13
N GLY A 199 14.28 -2.55 -4.14
CA GLY A 199 15.61 -2.13 -4.62
C GLY A 199 16.80 -2.88 -4.00
N ALA A 200 16.60 -4.11 -3.50
CA ALA A 200 17.64 -4.98 -2.94
C ALA A 200 18.38 -4.42 -1.71
N ARG A 201 17.87 -3.34 -1.10
CA ARG A 201 18.45 -2.77 0.12
C ARG A 201 18.00 -3.55 1.34
N GLN A 202 18.96 -4.06 2.10
CA GLN A 202 18.73 -4.71 3.38
C GLN A 202 18.72 -3.68 4.50
N ARG A 203 17.81 -3.83 5.46
CA ARG A 203 17.83 -3.08 6.72
C ARG A 203 17.58 -4.02 7.89
N LYS A 204 18.26 -3.76 9.01
CA LYS A 204 18.06 -4.50 10.27
C LYS A 204 17.10 -3.70 11.15
N LEU A 205 16.05 -4.35 11.63
CA LEU A 205 15.08 -3.74 12.54
C LEU A 205 15.15 -4.43 13.91
N PRO A 206 15.22 -3.66 15.01
CA PRO A 206 15.27 -4.24 16.34
C PRO A 206 13.94 -4.95 16.66
N LEU A 207 14.03 -6.09 17.32
CA LEU A 207 12.89 -6.84 17.85
C LEU A 207 12.76 -6.58 19.35
N SER A 208 11.53 -6.33 19.80
CA SER A 208 11.25 -6.22 21.23
C SER A 208 11.35 -7.58 21.92
N GLY A 209 11.60 -7.56 23.23
CA GLY A 209 11.61 -8.77 24.05
C GLY A 209 10.29 -9.55 24.00
N GLU A 210 9.15 -8.85 23.87
CA GLU A 210 7.84 -9.47 23.66
C GLU A 210 7.78 -10.28 22.38
N VAL A 211 8.27 -9.73 21.25
CA VAL A 211 8.29 -10.44 19.97
C VAL A 211 9.19 -11.67 20.07
N LEU A 212 10.36 -11.54 20.68
CA LEU A 212 11.27 -12.67 20.88
C LEU A 212 10.69 -13.77 21.77
N SER A 213 9.86 -13.41 22.76
CA SER A 213 9.17 -14.39 23.59
C SER A 213 8.10 -15.18 22.83
N LEU A 214 7.48 -14.58 21.80
CA LEU A 214 6.44 -15.20 20.98
C LEU A 214 6.98 -16.09 19.85
N ILE A 215 8.27 -15.98 19.55
CA ILE A 215 8.96 -16.76 18.51
C ILE A 215 9.51 -18.09 19.06
N ARG A 216 9.69 -18.20 20.38
CA ARG A 216 10.26 -19.38 21.05
C ARG A 216 9.30 -20.56 21.13
#